data_AF-A0A2H1FLU4-F1
#
_entry.id   AF-A0A2H1FLU4-F1
#
_cell.length_a   1.000
_cell.length_b   1.000
_cell.length_c   1.000
_cell.angle_alpha   90.00
_cell.angle_beta   90.00
_cell.angle_gamma   90.00
#
_symmetry.space_group_name_H-M   'P 1'
#
loop_
_entity.id
_entity.type
_entity.pdbx_description
1 polymer ?
#
loop_
_entity_poly.entity_id
_entity_poly.type
_entity_poly.pdbx_seq_one_letter_code
_entity_poly.pdbx_strand_id
1 'polypeptide(L)'
;MICQRCLQRLSRRNPTSTLRQPSRFLSQTSSSRAEAVTLQTTQATNPRPNDKPAATSTSAAQPFSTPLTPNPRAGKSESAKPVMRIQSSVPAGTVLKGLNFMKNKQDPVAMEDHEYPSWLWEVLAEQKDSSSSKGADAEGDLFSKSKKQRRIAAKALRKQMMDPEAMATKIPLYEQTIDLPRGDGTLGGNKEAGQARKELTKAMRDQRRSKIKEANFLKEMR
;
A
#
# COMPACT_ATOMS: atom_id res chain seq x y z
N MET A 1 31.25 40.12 -9.77
CA MET A 1 32.36 39.96 -8.79
C MET A 1 32.02 40.74 -7.54
N ILE A 2 31.98 40.10 -6.38
CA ILE A 2 31.56 40.72 -5.10
C ILE A 2 32.75 41.50 -4.53
N CYS A 3 32.55 42.78 -4.17
CA CYS A 3 33.63 43.64 -3.69
C CYS A 3 34.06 43.32 -2.25
N GLN A 4 35.32 43.64 -1.89
CA GLN A 4 35.89 43.32 -0.57
C GLN A 4 35.07 43.87 0.62
N ARG A 5 34.39 45.01 0.46
CA ARG A 5 33.52 45.58 1.50
C ARG A 5 32.25 44.76 1.73
N CYS A 6 31.73 44.07 0.72
CA CYS A 6 30.57 43.18 0.85
C CYS A 6 30.95 41.87 1.57
N LEU A 7 32.14 41.33 1.32
CA LEU A 7 32.67 40.15 2.03
C LEU A 7 32.87 40.42 3.53
N GLN A 8 33.42 41.58 3.90
CA GLN A 8 33.60 41.94 5.31
C GLN A 8 32.28 42.17 6.06
N ARG A 9 31.22 42.65 5.39
CA ARG A 9 29.88 42.80 6.00
C ARG A 9 29.17 41.47 6.22
N LEU A 10 29.39 40.48 5.35
CA LEU A 10 28.83 39.13 5.50
C LEU A 10 29.51 38.37 6.66
N SER A 11 30.82 38.57 6.85
CA SER A 11 31.58 37.94 7.93
C SER A 11 31.23 38.48 9.34
N ARG A 12 30.67 39.68 9.46
CA ARG A 12 30.29 40.27 10.77
C ARG A 12 28.86 39.91 11.22
N ARG A 13 28.08 39.20 10.42
CA ARG A 13 26.75 38.71 10.82
C ARG A 13 26.91 37.39 11.59
N ASN A 14 27.12 37.50 12.89
CA ASN A 14 27.02 36.38 13.82
C ASN A 14 25.53 36.11 14.11
N PRO A 15 24.95 34.94 13.77
CA PRO A 15 23.58 34.62 14.12
C PRO A 15 23.53 34.02 15.52
N THR A 16 23.80 34.83 16.54
CA THR A 16 23.51 34.47 17.94
C THR A 16 22.48 35.47 18.47
N SER A 17 21.22 35.27 18.08
CA SER A 17 20.08 35.93 18.71
C SER A 17 19.23 34.88 19.40
N THR A 18 19.39 34.85 20.71
CA THR A 18 18.50 34.36 21.76
C THR A 18 17.02 34.27 21.34
N LEU A 19 16.54 33.04 21.13
CA LEU A 19 15.10 32.73 21.13
C LEU A 19 14.68 32.37 22.55
N ARG A 20 14.05 33.34 23.21
CA ARG A 20 13.26 33.18 24.44
C ARG A 20 12.02 32.36 24.10
N GLN A 21 11.94 31.12 24.56
CA GLN A 21 10.74 30.28 24.44
C GLN A 21 9.85 30.42 25.69
N PRO A 22 8.52 30.48 25.54
CA PRO A 22 7.60 30.35 26.68
C PRO A 22 7.43 28.87 27.07
N SER A 23 7.61 28.56 28.35
CA SER A 23 7.31 27.25 28.93
C SER A 23 5.79 27.00 28.92
N ARG A 24 5.32 26.07 28.10
CA ARG A 24 4.00 25.45 28.29
C ARG A 24 4.19 24.23 29.18
N PHE A 25 3.67 24.31 30.40
CA PHE A 25 3.52 23.15 31.27
C PHE A 25 2.38 22.28 30.71
N LEU A 26 2.70 21.06 30.27
CA LEU A 26 1.74 20.01 29.99
C LEU A 26 1.87 18.97 31.11
N SER A 27 0.79 18.82 31.88
CA SER A 27 0.67 17.82 32.93
C SER A 27 0.82 16.41 32.37
N GLN A 28 1.82 15.68 32.85
CA GLN A 28 2.00 14.26 32.57
C GLN A 28 1.06 13.47 33.48
N THR A 29 0.03 12.86 32.93
CA THR A 29 -0.73 11.81 33.60
C THR A 29 0.06 10.51 33.49
N SER A 30 0.41 9.90 34.62
CA SER A 30 1.05 8.59 34.70
C SER A 30 0.09 7.50 34.23
N SER A 31 0.36 6.90 33.07
CA SER A 31 -0.32 5.66 32.66
C SER A 31 0.31 4.49 33.41
N SER A 32 -0.47 3.86 34.28
CA SER A 32 -0.11 2.61 34.96
C SER A 32 0.16 1.49 33.95
N ARG A 33 1.30 0.81 34.13
CA ARG A 33 1.76 -0.34 33.36
C ARG A 33 0.85 -1.55 33.64
N ALA A 34 0.23 -2.11 32.61
CA ALA A 34 -0.46 -3.40 32.72
C ALA A 34 0.58 -4.53 32.86
N GLU A 35 0.40 -5.39 33.85
CA GLU A 35 1.24 -6.57 34.07
C GLU A 35 1.00 -7.63 32.99
N ALA A 36 2.07 -8.29 32.56
CA ALA A 36 2.02 -9.38 31.60
C ALA A 36 1.43 -10.63 32.27
N VAL A 37 0.32 -11.14 31.74
CA VAL A 37 -0.29 -12.40 32.17
C VAL A 37 0.60 -13.56 31.71
N THR A 38 1.19 -14.26 32.67
CA THR A 38 2.02 -15.46 32.48
C THR A 38 1.22 -16.56 31.78
N LEU A 39 1.84 -17.18 30.77
CA LEU A 39 1.31 -18.32 30.03
C LEU A 39 1.15 -19.53 30.96
N GLN A 40 -0.09 -19.88 31.32
CA GLN A 40 -0.37 -21.18 31.91
C GLN A 40 -0.55 -22.21 30.78
N THR A 41 0.37 -23.18 30.76
CA THR A 41 0.29 -24.41 29.98
C THR A 41 -0.93 -25.22 30.41
N THR A 42 -2.00 -25.19 29.62
CA THR A 42 -3.10 -26.16 29.78
C THR A 42 -2.70 -27.46 29.07
N GLN A 43 -2.28 -28.46 29.87
CA GLN A 43 -2.16 -29.84 29.39
C GLN A 43 -3.55 -30.36 29.05
N ALA A 44 -3.74 -30.83 27.82
CA ALA A 44 -4.97 -31.47 27.38
C ALA A 44 -5.06 -32.88 27.99
N THR A 45 -5.91 -33.06 29.00
CA THR A 45 -6.33 -34.38 29.46
C THR A 45 -7.61 -34.74 28.75
N ASN A 46 -7.55 -35.69 27.81
CA ASN A 46 -8.68 -36.55 27.47
C ASN A 46 -8.18 -37.74 26.63
N PRO A 47 -8.10 -38.95 27.21
CA PRO A 47 -7.87 -40.17 26.44
C PRO A 47 -9.14 -40.55 25.67
N ARG A 48 -9.00 -40.79 24.36
CA ARG A 48 -10.06 -41.30 23.49
C ARG A 48 -10.21 -42.81 23.70
N PRO A 49 -11.41 -43.34 23.97
CA PRO A 49 -11.62 -44.78 24.01
C PRO A 49 -11.93 -45.35 22.61
N ASN A 50 -11.36 -46.52 22.35
CA ASN A 50 -11.70 -47.57 21.40
C ASN A 50 -11.92 -47.27 19.91
N ASP A 51 -10.99 -47.82 19.12
CA ASP A 51 -11.24 -48.86 18.12
C ASP A 51 -12.54 -48.79 17.31
N LYS A 52 -12.49 -48.06 16.19
CA LYS A 52 -13.25 -48.36 14.98
C LYS A 52 -12.39 -48.04 13.75
N PRO A 53 -12.09 -48.99 12.85
CA PRO A 53 -11.36 -48.69 11.62
C PRO A 53 -12.20 -47.81 10.68
N ALA A 54 -11.52 -46.90 10.00
CA ALA A 54 -12.10 -46.04 8.97
C ALA A 54 -12.67 -46.89 7.82
N ALA A 55 -13.88 -46.54 7.37
CA ALA A 55 -14.53 -47.19 6.25
C ALA A 55 -13.75 -46.94 4.95
N THR A 56 -13.02 -47.97 4.51
CA THR A 56 -12.41 -48.07 3.19
C THR A 56 -13.52 -48.33 2.16
N SER A 57 -13.96 -47.30 1.44
CA SER A 57 -14.74 -47.51 0.21
C SER A 57 -13.79 -47.66 -0.97
N THR A 58 -13.47 -48.90 -1.27
CA THR A 58 -13.06 -49.37 -2.59
C THR A 58 -14.30 -49.38 -3.48
N SER A 59 -14.34 -48.56 -4.53
CA SER A 59 -15.24 -48.83 -5.66
C SER A 59 -14.49 -48.56 -6.95
N ALA A 60 -14.54 -49.58 -7.78
CA ALA A 60 -13.75 -49.78 -8.96
C ALA A 60 -14.25 -48.95 -10.15
N ALA A 61 -13.29 -48.64 -11.02
CA ALA A 61 -13.40 -48.39 -12.45
C ALA A 61 -14.82 -48.37 -13.07
N GLN A 62 -15.22 -47.20 -13.55
CA GLN A 62 -16.19 -47.07 -14.62
C GLN A 62 -15.44 -46.57 -15.87
N PRO A 63 -15.47 -47.32 -17.00
CA PRO A 63 -14.72 -46.95 -18.19
C PRO A 63 -15.35 -45.78 -18.94
N PHE A 64 -14.47 -44.87 -19.35
CA PHE A 64 -14.65 -43.87 -20.39
C PHE A 64 -15.40 -44.40 -21.61
N SER A 65 -16.51 -43.75 -21.99
CA SER A 65 -16.95 -43.61 -23.38
C SER A 65 -18.08 -42.58 -23.47
N THR A 66 -17.76 -41.35 -23.88
CA THR A 66 -18.74 -40.45 -24.49
C THR A 66 -18.21 -40.03 -25.87
N PRO A 67 -19.01 -40.17 -26.94
CA PRO A 67 -18.57 -39.94 -28.31
C PRO A 67 -18.46 -38.44 -28.64
N LEU A 68 -17.39 -38.10 -29.36
CA LEU A 68 -17.08 -36.79 -29.95
C LEU A 68 -18.21 -36.35 -30.90
N THR A 69 -18.93 -35.28 -30.53
CA THR A 69 -19.78 -34.53 -31.45
C THR A 69 -19.21 -33.11 -31.59
N PRO A 70 -18.71 -32.68 -32.77
CA PRO A 70 -18.20 -31.33 -32.96
C PRO A 70 -19.37 -30.34 -33.11
N ASN A 71 -19.56 -29.47 -32.12
CA ASN A 71 -20.46 -28.31 -32.22
C ASN A 71 -19.67 -27.12 -32.80
N PRO A 72 -20.04 -26.56 -33.97
CA PRO A 72 -19.38 -25.37 -34.49
C PRO A 72 -19.94 -24.15 -33.79
N ARG A 73 -19.38 -23.80 -32.61
CA ARG A 73 -19.69 -22.51 -31.99
C ARG A 73 -18.72 -21.46 -32.50
N ALA A 74 -19.26 -20.64 -33.40
CA ALA A 74 -18.85 -19.32 -33.81
C ALA A 74 -17.90 -18.63 -32.82
N GLY A 75 -16.82 -18.07 -33.39
CA GLY A 75 -15.80 -17.30 -32.70
C GLY A 75 -16.41 -16.24 -31.79
N LYS A 76 -16.10 -16.34 -30.51
CA LYS A 76 -16.27 -15.23 -29.57
C LYS A 76 -15.03 -14.37 -29.70
N SER A 77 -15.17 -13.28 -30.46
CA SER A 77 -14.32 -12.11 -30.37
C SER A 77 -14.16 -11.73 -28.90
N GLU A 78 -12.91 -11.57 -28.47
CA GLU A 78 -12.54 -10.98 -27.19
C GLU A 78 -13.06 -9.55 -27.12
N SER A 79 -14.26 -9.37 -26.57
CA SER A 79 -14.74 -8.07 -26.17
C SER A 79 -13.97 -7.66 -24.92
N ALA A 80 -13.16 -6.61 -25.09
CA ALA A 80 -12.50 -5.88 -24.03
C ALA A 80 -13.44 -5.72 -22.83
N LYS A 81 -12.98 -6.16 -21.65
CA LYS A 81 -13.69 -5.98 -20.38
C LYS A 81 -14.00 -4.48 -20.23
N PRO A 82 -15.28 -4.08 -20.06
CA PRO A 82 -15.57 -2.69 -19.79
C PRO A 82 -14.87 -2.32 -18.47
N VAL A 83 -14.02 -1.29 -18.52
CA VAL A 83 -13.50 -0.63 -17.33
C VAL A 83 -14.72 -0.24 -16.51
N MET A 84 -15.01 -1.00 -15.44
CA MET A 84 -16.07 -0.66 -14.52
C MET A 84 -15.66 0.65 -13.87
N ARG A 85 -16.19 1.76 -14.40
CA ARG A 85 -15.99 3.09 -13.82
C ARG A 85 -16.51 3.00 -12.40
N ILE A 86 -15.67 3.37 -11.44
CA ILE A 86 -16.06 3.48 -10.04
C ILE A 86 -17.23 4.47 -10.04
N GLN A 87 -18.43 3.98 -9.78
CA GLN A 87 -19.63 4.82 -9.77
C GLN A 87 -19.51 5.78 -8.59
N SER A 88 -19.87 7.05 -8.82
CA SER A 88 -19.95 8.00 -7.73
C SER A 88 -21.03 7.56 -6.73
N SER A 89 -20.82 7.89 -5.45
CA SER A 89 -21.82 7.65 -4.41
C SER A 89 -22.90 8.74 -4.38
N VAL A 90 -22.66 9.87 -5.05
CA VAL A 90 -23.52 11.05 -5.04
C VAL A 90 -24.14 11.20 -6.43
N PRO A 91 -25.47 11.05 -6.57
CA PRO A 91 -26.11 11.20 -7.86
C PRO A 91 -26.05 12.65 -8.35
N ALA A 92 -26.10 12.82 -9.67
CA ALA A 92 -26.19 14.13 -10.31
C ALA A 92 -27.41 14.93 -9.78
N GLY A 93 -27.25 16.24 -9.65
CA GLY A 93 -28.27 17.13 -9.10
C GLY A 93 -28.27 17.25 -7.57
N THR A 94 -27.42 16.52 -6.85
CA THR A 94 -27.35 16.62 -5.39
C THR A 94 -26.68 17.94 -4.96
N VAL A 95 -27.37 18.74 -4.13
CA VAL A 95 -26.81 19.97 -3.55
C VAL A 95 -25.79 19.61 -2.46
N LEU A 96 -24.53 20.02 -2.64
CA LEU A 96 -23.45 19.76 -1.69
C LEU A 96 -23.47 20.82 -0.58
N LYS A 97 -24.17 20.50 0.51
CA LYS A 97 -24.42 21.41 1.63
C LYS A 97 -23.11 21.85 2.31
N GLY A 98 -23.01 23.14 2.61
CA GLY A 98 -21.94 23.68 3.47
C GLY A 98 -20.59 23.86 2.78
N LEU A 99 -20.54 23.82 1.44
CA LEU A 99 -19.34 24.17 0.69
C LEU A 99 -19.26 25.67 0.38
N ASN A 100 -20.40 26.34 0.23
CA ASN A 100 -20.41 27.78 -0.03
C ASN A 100 -20.27 28.59 1.27
N PHE A 101 -19.26 29.44 1.32
CA PHE A 101 -19.03 30.40 2.41
C PHE A 101 -19.44 31.84 2.04
N MET A 102 -19.91 32.08 0.81
CA MET A 102 -20.29 33.39 0.30
C MET A 102 -21.78 33.66 0.49
N LYS A 103 -22.13 34.79 1.11
CA LYS A 103 -23.53 35.14 1.47
C LYS A 103 -24.50 35.23 0.28
N ASN A 104 -24.01 35.56 -0.91
CA ASN A 104 -24.83 35.80 -2.11
C ASN A 104 -24.75 34.67 -3.15
N LYS A 105 -24.21 33.51 -2.76
CA LYS A 105 -24.09 32.35 -3.66
C LYS A 105 -24.89 31.18 -3.07
N GLN A 106 -25.25 30.25 -3.94
CA GLN A 106 -25.86 28.99 -3.55
C GLN A 106 -24.78 27.91 -3.40
N ASP A 107 -25.06 26.89 -2.60
CA ASP A 107 -24.23 25.69 -2.54
C ASP A 107 -24.10 25.04 -3.94
N PRO A 108 -22.91 24.55 -4.31
CA PRO A 108 -22.70 23.91 -5.60
C PRO A 108 -23.52 22.62 -5.71
N VAL A 109 -24.01 22.36 -6.93
CA VAL A 109 -24.77 21.17 -7.27
C VAL A 109 -23.85 20.15 -7.95
N ALA A 110 -23.94 18.88 -7.55
CA ALA A 110 -23.19 17.80 -8.17
C ALA A 110 -23.60 17.63 -9.64
N MET A 111 -22.61 17.60 -10.53
CA MET A 111 -22.74 17.37 -11.96
C MET A 111 -22.76 15.87 -12.28
N GLU A 112 -22.88 15.49 -13.54
CA GLU A 112 -22.80 14.08 -13.94
C GLU A 112 -21.36 13.57 -13.85
N ASP A 113 -21.18 12.27 -13.56
CA ASP A 113 -19.87 11.62 -13.40
C ASP A 113 -18.94 11.80 -14.62
N HIS A 114 -19.52 11.99 -15.80
CA HIS A 114 -18.81 12.17 -17.07
C HIS A 114 -18.25 13.58 -17.27
N GLU A 115 -18.87 14.58 -16.63
CA GLU A 115 -18.43 15.96 -16.71
C GLU A 115 -17.23 16.22 -15.79
N TYR A 116 -17.05 15.38 -14.78
CA TYR A 116 -15.88 15.42 -13.92
C TYR A 116 -14.63 14.88 -14.64
N PRO A 117 -13.46 15.53 -14.44
CA PRO A 117 -12.20 15.05 -14.99
C PRO A 117 -11.86 13.61 -14.54
N SER A 118 -11.24 12.83 -15.43
CA SER A 118 -10.91 11.42 -15.16
C SER A 118 -10.02 11.20 -13.94
N TRP A 119 -9.10 12.14 -13.66
CA TRP A 119 -8.17 12.03 -12.53
C TRP A 119 -8.88 11.99 -11.18
N LEU A 120 -10.11 12.52 -11.06
CA LEU A 120 -10.88 12.50 -9.81
C LEU A 120 -11.09 11.07 -9.31
N TRP A 121 -11.34 10.14 -10.24
CA TRP A 121 -11.60 8.74 -9.94
C TRP A 121 -10.32 7.96 -9.60
N GLU A 122 -9.15 8.50 -9.95
CA GLU A 122 -7.84 7.89 -9.69
C GLU A 122 -7.24 8.32 -8.34
N VAL A 123 -7.69 9.44 -7.75
CA VAL A 123 -7.16 9.98 -6.47
C VAL A 123 -7.21 8.96 -5.33
N LEU A 124 -8.30 8.18 -5.23
CA LEU A 124 -8.48 7.16 -4.19
C LEU A 124 -7.61 5.92 -4.43
N ALA A 125 -7.15 5.68 -5.67
CA ALA A 125 -6.28 4.55 -5.97
C ALA A 125 -4.89 4.76 -5.33
N GLU A 126 -4.34 5.97 -5.40
CA GLU A 126 -3.04 6.28 -4.79
C GLU A 126 -3.05 6.10 -3.27
N GLN A 127 -4.15 6.45 -2.60
CA GLN A 127 -4.28 6.24 -1.16
C GLN A 127 -4.25 4.75 -0.82
N LYS A 128 -4.99 3.93 -1.56
CA LYS A 128 -5.00 2.47 -1.37
C LYS A 128 -3.60 1.89 -1.55
N ASP A 129 -2.79 2.34 -2.49
CA ASP A 129 -1.43 1.81 -2.64
C ASP A 129 -0.48 2.22 -1.49
N SER A 130 -0.74 3.37 -0.85
CA SER A 130 0.04 3.84 0.31
C SER A 130 -0.41 3.26 1.65
N SER A 131 -1.71 2.98 1.82
CA SER A 131 -2.31 2.42 3.04
C SER A 131 -2.55 0.90 2.96
N SER A 132 -2.50 0.34 1.76
CA SER A 132 -2.38 -1.09 1.50
C SER A 132 -1.10 -1.27 0.69
N SER A 133 0.03 -1.04 1.35
CA SER A 133 1.28 -1.56 0.82
C SER A 133 1.05 -3.05 0.62
N LYS A 134 0.84 -3.46 -0.62
CA LYS A 134 0.40 -4.81 -1.02
C LYS A 134 1.36 -5.91 -0.54
N GLY A 135 2.53 -5.54 -0.02
CA GLY A 135 3.46 -6.44 0.65
C GLY A 135 3.53 -6.34 2.18
N ALA A 136 3.09 -5.25 2.82
CA ALA A 136 3.21 -5.09 4.27
C ALA A 136 1.88 -5.31 5.01
N ASP A 137 0.77 -4.75 4.53
CA ASP A 137 -0.54 -4.90 5.17
C ASP A 137 -1.17 -6.26 4.84
N ALA A 138 -0.91 -6.79 3.65
CA ALA A 138 -1.31 -8.15 3.30
C ALA A 138 -0.58 -9.20 4.13
N GLU A 139 0.70 -8.98 4.48
CA GLU A 139 1.51 -9.84 5.35
C GLU A 139 1.08 -9.70 6.82
N GLY A 140 0.78 -8.48 7.28
CA GLY A 140 0.22 -8.24 8.62
C GLY A 140 -1.19 -8.85 8.81
N ASP A 141 -2.00 -8.87 7.76
CA ASP A 141 -3.32 -9.50 7.71
C ASP A 141 -3.25 -11.05 7.64
N LEU A 142 -2.06 -11.63 7.44
CA LEU A 142 -1.88 -13.08 7.62
C LEU A 142 -1.96 -13.46 9.10
N PHE A 143 -1.52 -12.59 10.01
CA PHE A 143 -1.46 -12.91 11.43
C PHE A 143 -2.80 -12.73 12.16
N SER A 144 -3.64 -11.79 11.69
CA SER A 144 -4.97 -11.46 12.24
C SER A 144 -6.08 -12.44 11.80
N LYS A 145 -5.76 -13.41 10.94
CA LYS A 145 -6.69 -14.36 10.34
C LYS A 145 -6.73 -15.71 11.07
N SER A 146 -7.82 -16.47 10.88
CA SER A 146 -8.04 -17.79 11.47
C SER A 146 -6.85 -18.75 11.19
N LYS A 147 -6.59 -19.71 12.11
CA LYS A 147 -5.50 -20.72 11.98
C LYS A 147 -5.49 -21.41 10.60
N LYS A 148 -6.66 -21.60 9.98
CA LYS A 148 -6.79 -22.20 8.64
C LYS A 148 -6.24 -21.26 7.53
N GLN A 149 -6.52 -19.97 7.61
CA GLN A 149 -6.05 -18.98 6.64
C GLN A 149 -4.53 -18.82 6.71
N ARG A 150 -3.94 -18.83 7.91
CA ARG A 150 -2.48 -18.86 8.11
C ARG A 150 -1.82 -20.07 7.42
N ARG A 151 -2.41 -21.26 7.57
CA ARG A 151 -1.90 -22.47 6.90
C ARG A 151 -1.99 -22.40 5.39
N ILE A 152 -3.08 -21.88 4.85
CA ILE A 152 -3.27 -21.74 3.40
C ILE A 152 -2.26 -20.72 2.83
N ALA A 153 -2.09 -19.58 3.50
CA ALA A 153 -1.12 -18.59 3.09
C ALA A 153 0.33 -19.08 3.19
N ALA A 154 0.70 -19.75 4.29
CA ALA A 154 2.02 -20.36 4.43
C ALA A 154 2.30 -21.41 3.34
N LYS A 155 1.27 -22.18 2.94
CA LYS A 155 1.37 -23.12 1.80
C LYS A 155 1.53 -22.39 0.47
N ALA A 156 0.84 -21.27 0.26
CA ALA A 156 0.96 -20.46 -0.95
C ALA A 156 2.35 -19.79 -1.05
N LEU A 157 2.87 -19.22 0.05
CA LEU A 157 4.20 -18.63 0.13
C LEU A 157 5.28 -19.70 -0.14
N ARG A 158 5.15 -20.89 0.45
CA ARG A 158 6.05 -22.01 0.14
C ARG A 158 6.05 -22.37 -1.34
N LYS A 159 4.89 -22.34 -2.00
CA LYS A 159 4.79 -22.61 -3.44
C LYS A 159 5.52 -21.55 -4.25
N GLN A 160 5.32 -20.27 -3.93
CA GLN A 160 6.02 -19.15 -4.59
C GLN A 160 7.54 -19.19 -4.35
N MET A 161 7.98 -19.65 -3.17
CA MET A 161 9.40 -19.85 -2.86
C MET A 161 10.05 -20.94 -3.74
N MET A 162 9.28 -21.88 -4.31
CA MET A 162 9.83 -22.91 -5.19
C MET A 162 10.13 -22.39 -6.60
N ASP A 163 9.58 -21.23 -6.98
CA ASP A 163 9.84 -20.62 -8.29
C ASP A 163 11.18 -19.87 -8.23
N PRO A 164 12.24 -20.33 -8.91
CA PRO A 164 13.60 -19.80 -8.74
C PRO A 164 13.74 -18.33 -9.16
N GLU A 165 12.91 -17.86 -10.10
CA GLU A 165 12.88 -16.47 -10.56
C GLU A 165 12.19 -15.53 -9.56
N ALA A 166 11.18 -16.03 -8.84
CA ALA A 166 10.48 -15.27 -7.80
C ALA A 166 11.28 -15.15 -6.49
N MET A 167 12.31 -16.00 -6.32
CA MET A 167 13.20 -15.99 -5.16
C MET A 167 14.29 -14.91 -5.25
N ALA A 168 14.58 -14.38 -6.45
CA ALA A 168 15.51 -13.28 -6.60
C ALA A 168 14.99 -12.05 -5.84
N THR A 169 15.80 -11.50 -4.93
CA THR A 169 15.42 -10.34 -4.14
C THR A 169 15.18 -9.14 -5.05
N LYS A 170 13.97 -8.57 -4.98
CA LYS A 170 13.65 -7.37 -5.75
C LYS A 170 14.42 -6.18 -5.18
N ILE A 171 15.54 -5.86 -5.82
CA ILE A 171 16.38 -4.72 -5.44
C ILE A 171 15.54 -3.44 -5.59
N PRO A 172 15.40 -2.63 -4.53
CA PRO A 172 14.60 -1.43 -4.57
C PRO A 172 15.22 -0.39 -5.52
N LEU A 173 14.37 0.44 -6.14
CA LEU A 173 14.78 1.36 -7.21
C LEU A 173 15.97 2.27 -6.83
N TYR A 174 16.08 2.66 -5.56
CA TYR A 174 17.14 3.56 -5.10
C TYR A 174 18.49 2.87 -4.83
N GLU A 175 18.54 1.53 -4.81
CA GLU A 175 19.77 0.73 -4.70
C GLU A 175 20.29 0.27 -6.07
N GLN A 176 19.48 0.43 -7.11
CA GLN A 176 19.86 0.05 -8.47
C GLN A 176 20.88 1.03 -9.06
N THR A 177 21.90 0.51 -9.73
CA THR A 177 22.92 1.28 -10.46
C THR A 177 22.66 1.35 -11.97
N ILE A 178 21.48 0.89 -12.41
CA ILE A 178 21.07 0.90 -13.81
C ILE A 178 20.77 2.35 -14.21
N ASP A 179 21.23 2.74 -15.40
CA ASP A 179 20.99 4.06 -15.93
C ASP A 179 19.49 4.33 -16.11
N LEU A 180 19.04 5.48 -15.65
CA LEU A 180 17.68 5.94 -15.91
C LEU A 180 17.52 6.27 -17.40
N PRO A 181 16.31 6.08 -17.97
CA PRO A 181 16.05 6.45 -19.35
C PRO A 181 16.35 7.95 -19.57
N ARG A 182 17.23 8.22 -20.55
CA ARG A 182 17.67 9.58 -20.89
C ARG A 182 16.62 10.34 -21.73
N GLY A 183 15.79 9.60 -22.48
CA GLY A 183 14.82 10.13 -23.43
C GLY A 183 15.43 10.26 -24.83
N ASP A 184 14.78 9.66 -25.84
CA ASP A 184 15.29 9.59 -27.22
C ASP A 184 15.04 10.89 -28.02
N GLY A 185 14.86 12.02 -27.34
CA GLY A 185 14.49 13.31 -27.94
C GLY A 185 13.02 13.42 -28.36
N THR A 186 12.27 12.31 -28.41
CA THR A 186 10.82 12.31 -28.67
C THR A 186 10.03 12.79 -27.46
N LEU A 187 8.81 13.32 -27.69
CA LEU A 187 7.92 13.74 -26.59
C LEU A 187 7.57 12.59 -25.65
N GLY A 188 7.41 11.37 -26.18
CA GLY A 188 7.15 10.17 -25.39
C GLY A 188 8.34 9.80 -24.51
N GLY A 189 9.53 9.67 -25.09
CA GLY A 189 10.74 9.32 -24.34
C GLY A 189 11.11 10.36 -23.28
N ASN A 190 10.88 11.65 -23.55
CA ASN A 190 11.09 12.70 -22.55
C ASN A 190 10.10 12.62 -21.37
N LYS A 191 8.84 12.25 -21.62
CA LYS A 191 7.84 12.04 -20.56
C LYS A 191 8.20 10.85 -19.68
N GLU A 192 8.60 9.74 -20.28
CA GLU A 192 9.02 8.52 -19.57
C GLU A 192 10.29 8.76 -18.74
N ALA A 193 11.31 9.39 -19.33
CA ALA A 193 12.51 9.82 -18.63
C ALA A 193 12.18 10.71 -17.41
N GLY A 194 11.23 11.63 -17.58
CA GLY A 194 10.73 12.47 -16.49
C GLY A 194 10.01 11.67 -15.40
N GLN A 195 9.21 10.67 -15.76
CA GLN A 195 8.51 9.80 -14.81
C GLN A 195 9.49 8.93 -14.01
N ALA A 196 10.44 8.25 -14.66
CA ALA A 196 11.44 7.42 -13.99
C ALA A 196 12.28 8.21 -12.96
N ARG A 197 12.66 9.46 -13.29
CA ARG A 197 13.37 10.35 -12.34
C ARG A 197 12.50 10.75 -11.15
N LYS A 198 11.21 11.00 -11.38
CA LYS A 198 10.24 11.31 -10.30
C LYS A 198 10.04 10.10 -9.40
N GLU A 199 9.96 8.90 -9.96
CA GLU A 199 9.83 7.65 -9.20
C GLU A 199 11.05 7.40 -8.30
N LEU A 200 12.27 7.57 -8.82
CA LEU A 200 13.49 7.48 -8.01
C LEU A 200 13.47 8.50 -6.85
N THR A 201 13.06 9.74 -7.13
CA THR A 201 12.95 10.79 -6.11
C THR A 201 11.92 10.45 -5.03
N LYS A 202 10.78 9.86 -5.43
CA LYS A 202 9.73 9.38 -4.52
C LYS A 202 10.27 8.25 -3.64
N ALA A 203 10.91 7.23 -4.24
CA ALA A 203 11.51 6.12 -3.51
C ALA A 203 12.56 6.59 -2.48
N MET A 204 13.44 7.52 -2.86
CA MET A 204 14.42 8.14 -1.96
C MET A 204 13.77 8.96 -0.84
N ARG A 205 12.63 9.62 -1.10
CA ARG A 205 11.88 10.35 -0.07
C ARG A 205 11.26 9.39 0.93
N ASP A 206 10.72 8.26 0.47
CA ASP A 206 10.09 7.27 1.33
C ASP A 206 11.13 6.59 2.23
N GLN A 207 12.30 6.24 1.70
CA GLN A 207 13.42 5.71 2.49
C GLN A 207 13.92 6.73 3.54
N ARG A 208 13.99 8.02 3.20
CA ARG A 208 14.34 9.06 4.19
C ARG A 208 13.28 9.19 5.27
N ARG A 209 11.99 9.11 4.91
CA ARG A 209 10.88 9.17 5.87
C ARG A 209 10.90 7.97 6.83
N SER A 210 11.18 6.76 6.36
CA SER A 210 11.30 5.59 7.24
C SER A 210 12.49 5.73 8.19
N LYS A 211 13.67 6.11 7.69
CA LYS A 211 14.86 6.38 8.52
C LYS A 211 14.61 7.43 9.59
N ILE A 212 13.92 8.53 9.26
CA ILE A 212 13.58 9.57 10.23
C ILE A 212 12.62 9.01 11.31
N LYS A 213 11.60 8.23 10.90
CA LYS A 213 10.67 7.61 11.86
C LYS A 213 11.38 6.66 12.81
N GLU A 214 12.24 5.79 12.29
CA GLU A 214 13.04 4.87 13.10
C GLU A 214 13.98 5.60 14.06
N ALA A 215 14.71 6.61 13.57
CA ALA A 215 15.60 7.40 14.41
C ALA A 215 14.84 8.15 15.52
N ASN A 216 13.66 8.71 15.21
CA ASN A 216 12.82 9.35 16.20
C ASN A 216 12.29 8.35 17.24
N PHE A 217 11.85 7.18 16.81
CA PHE A 217 11.39 6.11 17.69
C PHE A 217 12.50 5.65 18.64
N LEU A 218 13.69 5.34 18.11
CA LEU A 218 14.84 4.93 18.91
C LEU A 218 15.33 6.03 19.86
N LYS A 219 15.19 7.30 19.47
CA LYS A 219 15.53 8.44 20.32
C LYS A 219 14.56 8.61 21.48
N GLU A 220 13.27 8.36 21.27
CA GLU A 220 12.24 8.43 22.33
C GLU A 220 12.36 7.24 23.31
N MET A 221 12.85 6.10 22.85
CA MET A 221 13.06 4.89 23.67
C MET A 221 14.34 4.92 24.54
N ARG A 222 15.20 5.94 24.39
CA ARG A 222 16.47 6.08 25.10
C ARG A 222 16.40 7.12 26.20
#